data_AF-A0A9D6YK73-F1
#
_entry.id   AF-A0A9D6YK73-F1
#
_cell.length_a   1.000
_cell.length_b   1.000
_cell.length_c   1.000
_cell.angle_alpha   90.00
_cell.angle_beta   90.00
_cell.angle_gamma   90.00
#
_symmetry.space_group_name_H-M   'P 1'
#
loop_
_entity.id
_entity.type
_entity.pdbx_description
1 polymer ?
#
loop_
_entity_poly.entity_id
_entity_poly.type
_entity_poly.pdbx_seq_one_letter_code
_entity_poly.pdbx_strand_id
1 'polypeptide(L)' 'GETGLLAPPKDSHALAEALRQLWEHPELRAEMGRRGRDLLIQKYSLEQMAAAVEVVYDLVWGK' A
#
# COMPACT_ATOMS: atom_id res chain seq x y z
N GLY A 1 -3.05 11.45 3.48
CA GLY A 1 -2.67 10.07 3.83
C GLY A 1 -1.18 9.99 4.04
N GLU A 2 -0.68 8.84 4.49
CA GLU A 2 0.75 8.64 4.77
C GLU A 2 1.50 7.99 3.60
N THR A 3 0.90 6.96 2.99
CA THR A 3 1.49 6.23 1.86
C THR A 3 0.88 6.59 0.51
N GLY A 4 -0.09 7.52 0.51
CA GLY A 4 -0.82 7.97 -0.67
C GLY A 4 -2.06 8.79 -0.30
N LEU A 5 -2.87 9.07 -1.33
CA LEU A 5 -4.14 9.76 -1.24
C LEU A 5 -5.26 8.84 -1.75
N LEU A 6 -6.41 8.88 -1.08
CA LEU A 6 -7.60 8.13 -1.50
C LEU A 6 -8.57 9.05 -2.21
N ALA A 7 -9.12 8.59 -3.33
CA ALA A 7 -10.21 9.24 -4.03
C ALA A 7 -11.45 8.34 -3.96
N PRO A 8 -12.67 8.91 -3.88
CA PRO A 8 -13.91 8.16 -3.93
C PRO A 8 -14.01 7.34 -5.24
N PRO A 9 -14.63 6.15 -5.20
CA PRO A 9 -14.88 5.37 -6.41
C PRO A 9 -15.69 6.17 -7.45
N LYS A 10 -15.25 6.10 -8.71
CA LYS A 10 -15.91 6.75 -9.87
C LYS A 10 -15.97 8.29 -9.83
N ASP A 11 -15.22 8.93 -8.93
CA ASP A 11 -15.06 10.39 -8.92
C ASP A 11 -13.77 10.80 -9.63
N SER A 12 -13.88 11.14 -10.91
CA SER A 12 -12.74 11.58 -11.72
C SER A 12 -12.19 12.93 -11.29
N HIS A 13 -13.03 13.81 -10.74
CA HIS A 13 -12.61 15.14 -10.29
C HIS A 13 -11.77 15.03 -9.01
N ALA A 14 -12.22 14.23 -8.04
CA ALA A 14 -11.45 13.97 -6.83
C ALA A 14 -10.11 13.27 -7.13
N LEU A 15 -10.08 12.36 -8.10
CA LEU A 15 -8.84 11.73 -8.54
C LEU A 15 -7.88 12.76 -9.18
N ALA A 16 -8.38 13.60 -10.08
CA ALA A 16 -7.58 14.64 -10.74
C ALA A 16 -6.98 15.61 -9.71
N GLU A 17 -7.77 16.00 -8.70
CA GLU A 17 -7.32 16.89 -7.64
C GLU A 17 -6.22 16.26 -6.78
N ALA A 18 -6.36 14.97 -6.42
CA ALA A 18 -5.31 14.24 -5.71
C ALA A 18 -4.01 14.13 -6.53
N LEU A 19 -4.12 13.89 -7.84
CA LEU A 19 -2.95 13.87 -8.74
C LEU A 19 -2.30 15.24 -8.86
N ARG A 20 -3.09 16.31 -9.00
CA ARG A 20 -2.61 17.70 -9.05
C ARG A 20 -1.85 18.06 -7.78
N GLN A 21 -2.39 17.70 -6.61
CA GLN A 21 -1.72 17.93 -5.32
C GLN A 21 -0.33 17.29 -5.27
N LEU A 22 -0.18 16.04 -5.74
CA LEU A 22 1.11 15.35 -5.79
C LEU A 22 2.06 15.87 -6.86
N TRP A 23 1.52 16.41 -7.96
CA TRP A 23 2.31 17.04 -9.01
C TRP A 23 2.91 18.37 -8.55
N GLU A 24 2.13 19.18 -7.84
CA GLU A 24 2.56 20.47 -7.31
C GLU A 24 3.51 20.37 -6.11
N HIS A 25 3.47 19.24 -5.37
CA HIS A 25 4.28 19.01 -4.16
C HIS A 25 5.19 17.78 -4.34
N PRO A 26 6.30 17.90 -5.09
CA PRO A 26 7.17 16.76 -5.42
C PRO A 26 7.81 16.11 -4.18
N GLU A 27 8.06 16.87 -3.12
CA GLU A 27 8.56 16.37 -1.83
C GLU A 27 7.53 15.50 -1.11
N LEU A 28 6.25 15.92 -1.09
CA LEU A 28 5.16 15.12 -0.54
C LEU A 28 5.01 13.81 -1.30
N ARG A 29 5.06 13.87 -2.63
CA ARG A 29 5.02 12.68 -3.50
C ARG A 29 6.19 11.73 -3.22
N ALA A 30 7.40 12.24 -3.09
CA ALA A 30 8.58 11.42 -2.78
C ALA A 30 8.47 10.76 -1.40
N GLU A 31 8.01 11.51 -0.40
CA GLU A 31 7.84 11.01 0.97
C GLU A 31 6.75 9.94 1.08
N MET A 32 5.60 10.15 0.43
CA MET A 32 4.54 9.14 0.34
C MET A 32 5.03 7.87 -0.36
N GLY A 33 5.80 8.02 -1.45
CA GLY A 33 6.38 6.89 -2.18
C GLY A 33 7.34 6.06 -1.33
N ARG A 34 8.23 6.72 -0.57
CA ARG A 34 9.13 6.04 0.39
C ARG A 34 8.34 5.27 1.44
N ARG A 35 7.43 5.95 2.15
CA ARG A 35 6.61 5.31 3.20
C ARG A 35 5.77 4.16 2.66
N GLY A 36 5.23 4.29 1.45
CA GLY A 36 4.49 3.21 0.79
C GLY A 36 5.36 1.99 0.51
N ARG A 37 6.60 2.20 0.06
CA ARG A 37 7.57 1.11 -0.15
C ARG A 37 7.98 0.45 1.15
N ASP A 38 8.28 1.23 2.19
CA ASP A 38 8.68 0.70 3.49
C ASP A 38 7.58 -0.14 4.12
N LEU A 39 6.32 0.33 4.04
CA LEU A 39 5.16 -0.44 4.49
C LEU A 39 5.03 -1.79 3.78
N LEU A 40 5.23 -1.80 2.44
CA LEU A 40 5.15 -3.02 1.64
C LEU A 40 6.21 -4.03 2.04
N ILE A 41 7.46 -3.59 2.20
CA ILE A 41 8.58 -4.44 2.63
C ILE A 41 8.33 -5.00 4.04
N GLN A 42 7.80 -4.18 4.94
CA GLN A 42 7.64 -4.56 6.36
C GLN A 42 6.45 -5.50 6.61
N LYS A 43 5.36 -5.37 5.85
CA LYS A 43 4.08 -6.06 6.16
C LYS A 43 3.57 -7.00 5.07
N TYR A 44 4.02 -6.82 3.84
CA TYR A 44 3.43 -7.49 2.67
C TYR A 44 4.51 -8.12 1.78
N SER A 45 5.63 -8.52 2.37
CA SER A 45 6.66 -9.27 1.64
C SER A 45 6.10 -10.63 1.23
N LEU A 46 6.53 -11.14 0.07
CA LEU A 46 6.09 -12.44 -0.42
C LEU A 46 6.44 -13.55 0.58
N GLU A 47 7.60 -13.44 1.21
CA GLU A 47 8.11 -14.37 2.22
C GLU A 47 7.23 -14.35 3.48
N GLN A 48 6.86 -13.16 3.97
CA GLN A 48 5.97 -13.02 5.13
C GLN A 48 4.58 -13.57 4.84
N MET A 49 4.04 -13.30 3.64
CA MET A 49 2.74 -13.80 3.23
C MET A 49 2.76 -15.33 3.05
N ALA A 50 3.80 -15.88 2.44
CA ALA A 50 3.97 -17.33 2.29
C ALA A 50 4.05 -18.02 3.65
N ALA A 51 4.88 -17.52 4.57
CA ALA A 51 4.99 -18.06 5.93
C ALA A 51 3.65 -17.98 6.69
N ALA A 52 2.91 -16.88 6.56
CA ALA A 52 1.59 -16.75 7.19
C ALA A 52 0.57 -17.76 6.62
N VAL A 53 0.64 -18.06 5.32
CA VAL A 53 -0.21 -19.06 4.67
C VAL A 53 0.21 -20.49 5.05
N GLU A 54 1.51 -20.77 5.15
CA GLU A 54 2.04 -22.06 5.64
C GLU A 54 1.52 -22.40 7.04
N VAL A 55 1.51 -21.43 7.96
CA VAL A 55 0.93 -21.59 9.31
C VAL A 55 -0.52 -22.03 9.26
N VAL A 56 -1.32 -21.49 8.33
CA VAL A 56 -2.73 -21.89 8.17
C VAL A 56 -2.83 -23.31 7.61
N TYR A 57 -1.98 -23.68 6.64
CA TYR A 57 -1.92 -25.05 6.14
C TYR A 57 -1.52 -26.05 7.23
N ASP A 58 -0.51 -25.74 8.03
CA ASP A 58 -0.11 -26.59 9.16
C ASP A 58 -1.23 -26.76 10.19
N LEU A 59 -1.98 -25.69 10.47
CA LEU A 59 -3.10 -25.73 11.43
C LEU A 59 -4.29 -26.58 10.95
N VAL A 60 -4.57 -26.57 9.64
CA VAL A 60 -5.76 -27.22 9.07
C VAL A 60 -5.47 -28.63 8.54
N TRP A 61 -4.26 -28.86 8.03
CA TRP A 61 -3.84 -30.11 7.40
C TRP A 61 -2.85 -30.94 8.23
N GLY A 62 -2.29 -30.38 9.30
CA GLY A 62 -1.44 -31.12 10.23
C GLY A 62 -2.20 -32.27 10.92
N LYS A 63 -1.57 -33.45 10.93
CA LYS A 63 -1.93 -34.57 11.82
C LYS A 63 -1.75 -34.19 13.28
#